data_AF-A0AA97M546-F1
#
_entry.id   AF-A0AA97M546-F1
#
_cell.length_a   1.000
_cell.length_b   1.000
_cell.length_c   1.000
_cell.angle_alpha   90.00
_cell.angle_beta   90.00
_cell.angle_gamma   90.00
#
_symmetry.space_group_name_H-M   'P 1'
#
loop_
_entity.id
_entity.type
_entity.pdbx_description
1 polymer ?
#
loop_
_entity_poly.entity_id
_entity_poly.type
_entity_poly.pdbx_seq_one_letter_code
_entity_poly.pdbx_strand_id
1 'polypeptide(L)'
;MDTPQGYEVKGTASPEQHSESRKIAVVSCPYQQVLGAGGAISMNAPGNVSLQAIIPIRDRAYVSAAENTPTRQNWDYILARTICVDLP
;
A
#
# COMPACT_ATOMS: atom_id res chain seq x y z
N MET A 1 -2.12 20.55 -7.30
CA MET A 1 -0.85 20.21 -6.63
C MET A 1 0.24 20.41 -7.66
N ASP A 2 1.27 21.19 -7.35
CA ASP A 2 2.50 21.29 -8.15
C ASP A 2 3.28 19.99 -7.95
N THR A 3 2.98 18.98 -8.79
CA THR A 3 3.84 17.81 -8.87
C THR A 3 5.01 18.19 -9.78
N PRO A 4 6.27 18.16 -9.32
CA PRO A 4 7.40 18.47 -10.17
C PRO A 4 7.41 17.57 -11.41
N GLN A 5 7.89 18.11 -12.54
CA GLN A 5 7.96 17.35 -13.78
C GLN A 5 8.77 16.05 -13.58
N GLY A 6 8.26 14.95 -14.13
CA GLY A 6 8.87 13.62 -14.01
C GLY A 6 8.51 12.86 -12.72
N TYR A 7 7.64 13.41 -11.86
CA TYR A 7 7.14 12.74 -10.66
C TYR A 7 5.66 12.37 -10.81
N GLU A 8 5.29 11.22 -10.26
CA GLU A 8 3.90 10.73 -10.26
C GLU A 8 3.58 10.03 -8.93
N VAL A 9 2.43 10.32 -8.34
CA VAL A 9 1.93 9.58 -7.16
C VAL A 9 0.97 8.50 -7.62
N LYS A 10 1.28 7.23 -7.34
CA LYS A 10 0.42 6.08 -7.65
C LYS A 10 -0.11 5.44 -6.38
N GLY A 11 -1.22 4.73 -6.50
CA GLY A 11 -1.75 3.92 -5.40
C GLY A 11 -2.64 2.77 -5.87
N THR A 12 -2.74 1.75 -5.03
CA THR A 12 -3.53 0.53 -5.26
C THR A 12 -4.13 0.05 -3.93
N ALA A 13 -5.33 -0.51 -3.99
CA ALA A 13 -5.94 -1.24 -2.88
C ALA A 13 -5.59 -2.73 -2.90
N SER A 14 -5.55 -3.34 -1.72
CA SER A 14 -5.34 -4.78 -1.56
C SER A 14 -6.50 -5.61 -2.17
N PRO A 15 -6.23 -6.69 -2.92
CA PRO A 15 -7.26 -7.47 -3.59
C PRO A 15 -7.97 -8.51 -2.70
N GLU A 16 -7.45 -8.79 -1.51
CA GLU A 16 -7.96 -9.86 -0.65
C GLU A 16 -9.34 -9.52 -0.06
N GLN A 17 -10.13 -10.56 0.22
CA GLN A 17 -11.47 -10.41 0.80
C GLN A 17 -11.43 -9.69 2.14
N HIS A 18 -12.49 -8.96 2.47
CA HIS A 18 -12.55 -8.08 3.63
C HIS A 18 -12.23 -8.74 4.99
N SER A 19 -12.42 -10.05 5.10
CA SER A 19 -12.20 -10.85 6.33
C SER A 19 -10.88 -11.64 6.36
N GLU A 20 -10.00 -11.47 5.37
CA GLU A 20 -8.71 -12.16 5.35
C GLU A 20 -7.80 -11.67 6.47
N SER A 21 -7.08 -12.59 7.13
CA SER A 21 -6.25 -12.25 8.29
C SER A 21 -5.01 -11.41 7.94
N ARG A 22 -4.65 -11.35 6.66
CA ARG A 22 -3.55 -10.58 6.10
C ARG A 22 -3.95 -10.01 4.74
N LYS A 23 -3.55 -8.77 4.47
CA LYS A 23 -3.74 -8.11 3.18
C LYS A 23 -2.42 -7.54 2.67
N ILE A 24 -2.25 -7.56 1.35
CA ILE A 24 -1.09 -7.00 0.66
C ILE A 24 -1.56 -6.12 -0.48
N ALA A 25 -1.20 -4.84 -0.45
CA ALA A 25 -1.35 -3.92 -1.57
C ALA A 25 0.00 -3.75 -2.28
N VAL A 26 -0.02 -3.81 -3.61
CA VAL A 26 1.17 -3.65 -4.45
C VAL A 26 0.92 -2.55 -5.47
N VAL A 27 1.78 -1.54 -5.47
CA VAL A 27 1.72 -0.45 -6.46
C VAL A 27 3.00 -0.44 -7.27
N SER A 28 2.86 -0.47 -8.60
CA SER A 28 3.99 -0.49 -9.53
C SER A 28 4.27 0.90 -10.10
N CYS A 29 5.54 1.16 -10.38
CA CYS A 29 6.06 2.30 -11.13
C CYS A 29 6.68 1.77 -12.45
N PRO A 30 5.87 1.42 -13.47
CA PRO A 30 6.41 0.87 -14.73
C PRO A 30 7.33 1.89 -15.40
N TYR A 31 8.53 1.45 -15.79
CA TYR A 31 9.55 2.30 -16.45
C TYR A 31 10.04 3.49 -15.61
N GLN A 32 9.74 3.49 -14.31
CA GLN A 32 10.06 4.55 -13.35
C GLN A 32 10.74 3.94 -12.11
N GLN A 33 11.33 4.78 -11.28
CA GLN A 33 11.89 4.39 -9.98
C GLN A 33 10.97 4.79 -8.83
N VAL A 34 10.84 3.95 -7.83
CA VAL A 34 10.22 4.31 -6.54
C VAL A 34 11.16 5.22 -5.75
N LEU A 35 10.70 6.44 -5.44
CA LEU A 35 11.41 7.36 -4.56
C LEU A 35 10.95 7.24 -3.10
N GLY A 36 9.69 6.89 -2.88
CA GLY A 36 9.12 6.74 -1.54
C GLY A 36 7.82 5.95 -1.56
N ALA A 37 7.52 5.30 -0.45
CA ALA A 37 6.33 4.46 -0.29
C ALA A 37 5.60 4.76 1.03
N GLY A 38 4.29 4.53 1.04
CA GLY A 38 3.43 4.67 2.20
C GLY A 38 2.27 3.69 2.16
N GLY A 39 1.66 3.46 3.33
CA GLY A 39 0.54 2.55 3.49
C GLY A 39 -0.53 3.13 4.38
N ALA A 40 -1.78 2.71 4.16
CA ALA A 40 -2.91 3.05 5.04
C ALA A 40 -3.86 1.87 5.18
N ILE A 41 -4.52 1.78 6.33
CA ILE A 41 -5.61 0.84 6.58
C ILE A 41 -6.94 1.59 6.41
N SER A 42 -7.98 0.93 5.88
CA SER A 42 -9.33 1.50 5.78
C SER A 42 -9.80 2.05 7.13
N MET A 43 -10.49 3.19 7.10
CA MET A 43 -11.10 3.80 8.30
C MET A 43 -12.19 2.93 8.93
N ASN A 44 -12.68 1.92 8.19
CA ASN A 44 -13.65 0.94 8.68
C ASN A 44 -13.00 -0.22 9.43
N ALA A 45 -11.66 -0.31 9.45
CA ALA A 45 -10.97 -1.38 10.14
C ALA A 45 -11.14 -1.27 11.67
N PRO A 46 -11.33 -2.40 12.35
CA PRO A 46 -11.35 -2.45 13.80
C PRO A 46 -9.95 -2.19 14.37
N GLY A 47 -9.87 -1.84 15.66
CA GLY A 47 -8.60 -1.45 16.32
C GLY A 47 -7.52 -2.54 16.41
N ASN A 48 -7.82 -3.77 15.99
CA ASN A 48 -6.90 -4.93 16.10
C ASN A 48 -6.14 -5.22 14.79
N VAL A 49 -6.01 -4.25 13.90
CA VAL A 49 -5.29 -4.37 12.63
C VAL A 49 -4.13 -3.40 12.60
N SER A 50 -2.94 -3.88 12.22
CA SER A 50 -1.73 -3.05 12.11
C SER A 50 -1.06 -3.20 10.76
N LEU A 51 -0.48 -2.10 10.26
CA LEU A 51 0.50 -2.17 9.18
C LEU A 51 1.72 -2.92 9.70
N GLN A 52 2.16 -3.92 8.94
CA GLN A 52 3.29 -4.79 9.31
C GLN A 52 4.54 -4.43 8.51
N ALA A 53 4.38 -4.00 7.25
CA ALA A 53 5.50 -3.65 6.40
C ALA A 53 5.12 -2.62 5.34
N ILE A 54 6.06 -1.72 5.04
CA ILE A 54 6.06 -0.83 3.88
C ILE A 54 7.44 -1.00 3.25
N ILE A 55 7.49 -1.69 2.11
CA ILE A 55 8.74 -2.08 1.45
C ILE A 55 8.77 -1.48 0.05
N PRO A 56 9.47 -0.35 -0.16
CA PRO A 56 9.81 0.10 -1.49
C PRO A 56 10.88 -0.83 -2.08
N ILE A 57 10.68 -1.28 -3.31
CA ILE A 57 11.73 -1.84 -4.15
C ILE A 57 11.83 -1.01 -5.44
N ARG A 58 12.81 -1.30 -6.29
CA ARG A 58 13.18 -0.44 -7.43
C ARG A 58 11.99 0.08 -8.24
N ASP A 59 11.07 -0.80 -8.63
CA ASP A 59 9.98 -0.53 -9.58
C ASP A 59 8.58 -0.66 -8.97
N ARG A 60 8.46 -0.90 -7.66
CA ARG A 60 7.17 -1.08 -6.98
C ARG A 60 7.29 -0.96 -5.47
N ALA A 61 6.16 -0.75 -4.80
CA ALA A 61 6.08 -0.77 -3.35
C ALA A 61 5.07 -1.81 -2.87
N TYR A 62 5.42 -2.49 -1.78
CA TYR A 62 4.57 -3.44 -1.07
C TYR A 62 4.13 -2.83 0.25
N VAL A 63 2.86 -2.92 0.55
CA VAL A 63 2.32 -2.63 1.88
C VAL A 63 1.59 -3.86 2.36
N SER A 64 1.86 -4.29 3.59
CA SER A 64 1.11 -5.38 4.21
C SER A 64 0.58 -4.99 5.58
N ALA A 65 -0.59 -5.51 5.89
CA ALA A 65 -1.23 -5.39 7.20
C ALA A 65 -1.80 -6.75 7.61
N ALA A 66 -1.99 -6.94 8.91
CA ALA A 66 -2.59 -8.15 9.45
C ALA A 66 -3.45 -7.83 10.66
N GLU A 67 -4.44 -8.69 10.91
CA GLU A 67 -5.10 -8.76 12.21
C GLU A 67 -4.07 -9.25 13.26
N ASN A 68 -3.92 -8.52 14.35
CA ASN A 68 -3.00 -8.88 15.46
C ASN A 68 -3.55 -10.04 16.31
N THR A 69 -4.83 -10.38 16.13
CA THR A 69 -5.47 -11.55 16.75
C THR A 69 -6.42 -12.13 15.70
N PRO A 70 -6.39 -13.45 15.41
CA PRO A 70 -7.13 -14.03 14.30
C PRO A 70 -8.62 -14.01 14.59
N THR A 71 -9.31 -13.00 14.06
CA THR A 71 -10.74 -12.79 14.31
C THR A 71 -11.60 -12.87 13.06
N ARG A 72 -11.00 -12.91 11.86
CA ARG A 72 -11.73 -12.86 10.57
C ARG A 72 -12.70 -11.67 10.53
N GLN A 73 -12.38 -10.59 11.25
CA GLN A 73 -13.23 -9.40 11.26
C GLN A 73 -13.21 -8.79 9.88
N ASN A 74 -14.29 -8.09 9.50
CA ASN A 74 -14.25 -7.29 8.29
C ASN A 74 -13.43 -6.04 8.57
N TRP A 75 -12.32 -5.87 7.85
CA TRP A 75 -11.47 -4.67 7.92
C TRP A 75 -11.20 -4.10 6.53
N ASP A 76 -12.12 -4.37 5.60
CA ASP A 76 -12.25 -3.77 4.29
C ASP A 76 -11.02 -3.97 3.37
N TYR A 77 -10.12 -2.99 3.23
CA TYR A 77 -8.90 -3.04 2.43
C TYR A 77 -7.77 -2.23 3.07
N ILE A 78 -6.56 -2.41 2.53
CA ILE A 78 -5.43 -1.49 2.73
C ILE A 78 -5.08 -0.79 1.43
N LEU A 79 -4.44 0.37 1.53
CA LEU A 79 -3.89 1.11 0.40
C LEU A 79 -2.37 1.11 0.45
N ALA A 80 -1.74 0.85 -0.69
CA ALA A 80 -0.36 1.22 -0.94
C ALA A 80 -0.33 2.53 -1.74
N ARG A 81 0.61 3.41 -1.41
CA ARG A 81 0.97 4.59 -2.20
C ARG A 81 2.47 4.64 -2.44
N THR A 82 2.84 5.17 -3.60
CA THR A 82 4.24 5.36 -3.98
C THR A 82 4.41 6.66 -4.76
N ILE A 83 5.60 7.24 -4.66
CA ILE A 83 6.08 8.31 -5.53
C ILE A 83 6.99 7.66 -6.57
N CYS A 84 6.58 7.68 -7.82
CA CYS A 84 7.37 7.27 -8.96
C CYS A 84 8.11 8.47 -9.54
N VAL A 85 9.34 8.27 -10.01
CA VAL A 85 10.11 9.26 -10.74
C VAL A 85 10.65 8.65 -12.03
N ASP A 86 10.60 9.41 -13.12
CA ASP A 86 11.19 9.00 -14.40
C ASP A 86 12.70 8.77 -14.24
N LEU A 87 13.20 7.73 -14.91
CA LEU A 87 14.63 7.47 -14.96
C LEU A 87 15.31 8.52 -15.86
N PRO A 88 16.51 9.01 -15.51
CA PRO A 88 17.27 9.94 -16.33
C PRO A 88 17.70 9.34 -17.67
#